data_AF-A0A914F7S5-F1
#
_entry.id   AF-A0A914F7S5-F1
#
_cell.length_a   1.000
_cell.length_b   1.000
_cell.length_c   1.000
_cell.angle_alpha   90.00
_cell.angle_beta   90.00
_cell.angle_gamma   90.00
#
_symmetry.space_group_name_H-M   'P 1'
#
loop_
_entity.id
_entity.type
_entity.pdbx_description
1 polymer ?
#
loop_
_entity_poly.entity_id
_entity_poly.type
_entity_poly.pdbx_seq_one_letter_code
_entity_poly.pdbx_strand_id
1 'polypeptide(L)'
;MKLLISALFLSIFVAGIDGKTWDSSNFPNPTKRGECIVEKHAYLCDPDMLISPSGRDKVVKALNDLERNSRNQSASSFCDKQGVTAAVAAGKEFKGTQKELDGIASDLYKKWRLDNECEKSFVLLRSGTSSDAKYAVEAGKGVPMTKQEIQKLFKKKSPSLLESILKVVEAVEKKAQEPKGAKKGILSKIFG
;
A
#
# COMPACT_ATOMS: atom_id res chain seq x y z
N MET A 1 -13.27 -5.61 71.50
CA MET A 1 -12.57 -4.69 70.56
C MET A 1 -11.45 -5.47 69.90
N LYS A 2 -11.32 -5.38 68.56
CA LYS A 2 -10.46 -6.16 67.63
C LYS A 2 -11.12 -7.45 67.12
N LEU A 3 -11.17 -7.75 65.83
CA LEU A 3 -10.90 -7.03 64.59
C LEU A 3 -11.60 -7.87 63.50
N LEU A 4 -12.71 -7.37 62.97
CA LEU A 4 -13.35 -7.93 61.76
C LEU A 4 -12.63 -7.29 60.58
N ILE A 5 -11.67 -8.00 59.97
CA ILE A 5 -11.08 -7.55 58.69
C ILE A 5 -11.94 -8.14 57.59
N SER A 6 -12.90 -7.32 57.16
CA SER A 6 -13.75 -7.55 56.00
C SER A 6 -12.91 -7.64 54.74
N ALA A 7 -13.28 -8.58 53.89
CA ALA A 7 -12.71 -8.83 52.57
C ALA A 7 -12.77 -7.59 51.66
N LEU A 8 -11.73 -7.40 50.84
CA LEU A 8 -11.86 -6.74 49.55
C LEU A 8 -10.84 -7.37 48.58
N PHE A 9 -11.21 -8.50 47.97
CA PHE A 9 -10.50 -9.02 46.80
C PHE A 9 -10.77 -8.05 45.65
N LEU A 10 -9.81 -7.15 45.39
CA LEU A 10 -9.82 -6.26 44.24
C LEU A 10 -9.49 -7.08 42.99
N SER A 11 -10.50 -7.76 42.45
CA SER A 11 -10.39 -8.47 41.18
C SER A 11 -10.37 -7.44 40.05
N ILE A 12 -9.17 -6.99 39.68
CA ILE A 12 -8.95 -6.14 38.50
C ILE A 12 -9.25 -7.01 37.27
N PHE A 13 -10.47 -6.91 36.74
CA PHE A 13 -10.78 -7.35 35.39
C PHE A 13 -10.01 -6.46 34.42
N VAL A 14 -8.82 -6.91 33.99
CA VAL A 14 -8.18 -6.37 32.79
C VAL A 14 -9.02 -6.87 31.62
N ALA A 15 -10.06 -6.10 31.27
CA ALA A 15 -10.72 -6.27 29.98
C ALA A 15 -9.64 -6.04 28.91
N GLY A 16 -9.23 -7.12 28.24
CA GLY A 16 -8.33 -7.03 27.10
C GLY A 16 -8.92 -6.04 26.10
N ILE A 17 -8.17 -4.98 25.80
CA ILE A 17 -8.48 -4.13 24.66
C ILE A 17 -8.17 -5.00 23.46
N ASP A 18 -9.14 -5.77 22.97
CA ASP A 18 -8.99 -6.58 21.77
C ASP A 18 -8.80 -5.62 20.59
N GLY A 19 -7.53 -5.31 20.30
CA GLY A 19 -7.14 -4.63 19.09
C GLY A 19 -7.60 -5.47 17.91
N LYS A 20 -8.41 -4.90 17.01
CA LYS A 20 -8.85 -5.59 15.81
C LYS A 20 -7.63 -5.93 14.95
N THR A 21 -7.31 -7.21 14.85
CA THR A 21 -6.23 -7.69 13.97
C THR A 21 -6.76 -7.92 12.56
N TRP A 22 -6.06 -7.36 11.58
CA TRP A 22 -6.42 -7.41 10.16
C TRP A 22 -5.84 -8.63 9.45
N ASP A 23 -6.57 -9.14 8.46
CA ASP A 23 -6.12 -10.10 7.46
C ASP A 23 -6.86 -9.86 6.14
N SER A 24 -6.56 -10.66 5.11
CA SER A 24 -7.17 -10.49 3.79
C SER A 24 -8.68 -10.72 3.76
N SER A 25 -9.24 -11.44 4.74
CA SER A 25 -10.68 -11.72 4.83
C SER A 25 -11.45 -10.53 5.39
N ASN A 26 -10.91 -9.86 6.41
CA ASN A 26 -11.62 -8.82 7.17
C ASN A 26 -11.17 -7.38 6.90
N PHE A 27 -10.07 -7.18 6.17
CA PHE A 27 -9.61 -5.84 5.78
C PHE A 27 -10.53 -5.25 4.68
N PRO A 28 -10.87 -3.96 4.77
CA PRO A 28 -11.82 -3.33 3.86
C PRO A 28 -11.29 -3.23 2.42
N ASN A 29 -12.21 -3.20 1.46
CA ASN A 29 -11.91 -3.18 0.04
C ASN A 29 -12.13 -1.78 -0.58
N PRO A 30 -11.08 -1.13 -1.12
CA PRO A 30 -11.22 0.20 -1.73
C PRO A 30 -12.04 0.19 -3.03
N THR A 31 -12.26 -0.98 -3.65
CA THR A 31 -13.08 -1.08 -4.87
C THR A 31 -14.57 -1.22 -4.57
N LYS A 32 -14.94 -1.33 -3.28
CA LYS A 32 -16.31 -1.36 -2.80
C LYS A 32 -16.66 -0.06 -2.09
N ARG A 33 -17.84 0.48 -2.39
CA ARG A 33 -18.33 1.74 -1.80
C ARG A 33 -18.55 1.56 -0.29
N GLY A 34 -18.00 2.48 0.50
CA GLY A 34 -18.27 2.58 1.94
C GLY A 34 -17.49 1.62 2.83
N GLU A 35 -16.59 0.79 2.30
CA GLU A 35 -15.75 -0.08 3.12
C GLU A 35 -14.52 0.66 3.69
N CYS A 36 -14.01 1.68 3.00
CA CYS A 36 -12.86 2.48 3.43
C CYS A 36 -13.29 3.90 3.81
N ILE A 37 -12.56 4.54 4.73
CA ILE A 37 -12.88 5.88 5.29
C ILE A 37 -12.83 6.97 4.21
N VAL A 38 -12.07 6.76 3.14
CA VAL A 38 -11.95 7.74 2.06
C VAL A 38 -13.18 7.63 1.15
N GLU A 39 -13.95 8.72 1.04
CA GLU A 39 -15.19 8.75 0.24
C GLU A 39 -14.93 8.87 -1.28
N LYS A 40 -13.75 9.31 -1.69
CA LYS A 40 -13.37 9.54 -3.09
C LYS A 40 -12.91 8.24 -3.75
N HIS A 41 -13.06 8.13 -5.07
CA HIS A 41 -12.59 7.03 -5.94
C HIS A 41 -11.07 6.85 -5.90
N ALA A 42 -10.52 6.47 -4.77
CA ALA A 42 -9.10 6.30 -4.56
C ALA A 42 -8.85 5.02 -3.80
N TYR A 43 -7.78 4.33 -4.19
CA TYR A 43 -7.50 3.02 -3.64
C TYR A 43 -6.72 3.09 -2.32
N LEU A 44 -7.25 3.82 -1.33
CA LEU A 44 -6.66 3.98 -0.01
C LEU A 44 -7.60 3.45 1.08
N CYS A 45 -7.12 2.47 1.84
CA CYS A 45 -7.79 1.96 3.03
C CYS A 45 -6.88 2.07 4.25
N ASP A 46 -7.30 2.93 5.18
CA ASP A 46 -6.63 3.23 6.44
C ASP A 46 -7.66 3.21 7.60
N PRO A 47 -8.28 2.06 7.91
CA PRO A 47 -9.36 1.96 8.90
C PRO A 47 -8.94 2.38 10.31
N ASP A 48 -7.64 2.29 10.64
CA ASP A 48 -7.11 2.66 11.96
C ASP A 48 -6.58 4.09 12.04
N MET A 49 -6.77 4.88 10.97
CA MET A 49 -6.41 6.29 10.88
C MET A 49 -4.92 6.58 11.13
N LEU A 50 -4.05 5.73 10.59
CA LEU A 50 -2.59 5.90 10.63
C LEU A 50 -2.11 7.11 9.84
N ILE A 51 -2.90 7.56 8.88
CA ILE A 51 -2.66 8.74 8.07
C ILE A 51 -3.64 9.82 8.52
N SER A 52 -3.11 11.03 8.77
CA SER A 52 -3.95 12.19 9.09
C SER A 52 -4.91 12.51 7.94
N PRO A 53 -6.04 13.20 8.19
CA PRO A 53 -6.99 13.57 7.13
C PRO A 53 -6.32 14.28 5.94
N SER A 54 -5.49 15.29 6.21
CA SER A 54 -4.73 16.00 5.16
C SER A 54 -3.68 15.13 4.48
N GLY A 55 -3.11 14.16 5.19
CA GLY A 55 -2.23 13.14 4.61
C GLY A 55 -2.97 12.21 3.65
N ARG A 56 -4.21 11.80 4.00
CA ARG A 56 -5.06 10.98 3.11
C ARG A 56 -5.38 11.72 1.83
N ASP A 57 -5.71 13.00 1.89
CA ASP A 57 -5.94 13.82 0.70
C ASP A 57 -4.70 13.85 -0.22
N LYS A 58 -3.50 13.97 0.36
CA LYS A 58 -2.24 13.91 -0.39
C LYS A 58 -2.00 12.55 -1.03
N VAL A 59 -2.24 11.46 -0.31
CA VAL A 59 -2.12 10.09 -0.86
C VAL A 59 -3.12 9.90 -1.99
N VAL A 60 -4.40 10.22 -1.77
CA VAL A 60 -5.47 10.13 -2.78
C VAL A 60 -5.09 10.88 -4.05
N LYS A 61 -4.63 12.12 -3.90
CA LYS A 61 -4.15 12.91 -5.04
C LYS A 61 -3.00 12.22 -5.76
N ALA A 62 -1.99 11.73 -5.03
CA ALA A 62 -0.83 11.06 -5.61
C ALA A 62 -1.21 9.76 -6.35
N LEU A 63 -2.11 8.94 -5.81
CA LEU A 63 -2.57 7.71 -6.47
C LEU A 63 -3.30 8.03 -7.79
N ASN A 64 -4.17 9.05 -7.79
CA ASN A 64 -4.88 9.49 -8.99
C ASN A 64 -3.95 10.13 -10.02
N ASP A 65 -2.96 10.90 -9.56
CA ASP A 65 -1.96 11.53 -10.42
C ASP A 65 -1.08 10.48 -11.08
N LEU A 66 -0.64 9.44 -10.36
CA LEU A 66 0.09 8.32 -10.93
C LEU A 66 -0.70 7.65 -12.06
N GLU A 67 -1.96 7.28 -11.82
CA GLU A 67 -2.77 6.62 -12.84
C GLU A 67 -2.95 7.50 -14.09
N ARG A 68 -3.09 8.81 -13.90
CA ARG A 68 -3.25 9.76 -15.02
C ARG A 68 -1.93 10.00 -15.77
N ASN A 69 -0.86 10.28 -15.04
CA ASN A 69 0.42 10.73 -15.58
C ASN A 69 1.29 9.60 -16.14
N SER A 70 0.98 8.35 -15.80
CA SER A 70 1.64 7.16 -16.36
C SER A 70 0.93 6.58 -17.58
N ARG A 71 -0.19 7.18 -18.04
CA ARG A 71 -0.87 6.79 -19.28
C ARG A 71 -0.01 7.13 -20.48
N ASN A 72 0.03 6.23 -21.46
CA ASN A 72 0.68 6.47 -22.74
C ASN A 72 -0.34 6.61 -23.86
N GLN A 73 -0.89 7.81 -24.04
CA GLN A 73 -1.97 8.06 -25.01
C GLN A 73 -1.59 7.76 -26.47
N SER A 74 -0.30 7.76 -26.81
CA SER A 74 0.19 7.48 -28.16
C SER A 74 0.43 6.00 -28.45
N ALA A 75 0.30 5.12 -27.45
CA ALA A 75 0.47 3.69 -27.66
C ALA A 75 -0.66 3.09 -28.52
N SER A 76 -0.40 1.95 -29.16
CA SER A 76 -1.38 1.28 -30.03
C SER A 76 -2.32 0.35 -29.27
N SER A 77 -1.83 -0.41 -28.29
CA SER A 77 -2.61 -1.38 -27.53
C SER A 77 -3.34 -0.75 -26.33
N PHE A 78 -4.46 -1.36 -25.91
CA PHE A 78 -5.20 -0.93 -24.72
C PHE A 78 -4.30 -0.94 -23.48
N CYS A 79 -3.61 -2.06 -23.22
CA CYS A 79 -2.74 -2.19 -22.07
C CYS A 79 -1.56 -1.23 -22.09
N ASP A 80 -0.99 -0.90 -23.26
CA ASP A 80 0.09 0.08 -23.29
C ASP A 80 -0.39 1.50 -22.98
N LYS A 81 -1.63 1.86 -23.37
CA LYS A 81 -2.24 3.16 -23.05
C LYS A 81 -2.56 3.33 -21.57
N GLN A 82 -2.98 2.24 -20.91
CA GLN A 82 -3.40 2.25 -19.52
C GLN A 82 -2.27 2.70 -18.59
N GLY A 83 -2.61 3.57 -17.63
CA GLY A 83 -1.69 4.00 -16.57
C GLY A 83 -1.58 2.97 -15.45
N VAL A 84 -0.62 3.18 -14.57
CA VAL A 84 -0.39 2.33 -13.40
C VAL A 84 -1.37 2.69 -12.30
N THR A 85 -2.10 1.69 -11.80
CA THR A 85 -3.02 1.84 -10.66
C THR A 85 -2.32 1.41 -9.37
N ALA A 86 -2.34 2.25 -8.34
CA ALA A 86 -1.75 1.92 -7.05
C ALA A 86 -2.80 1.91 -5.94
N ALA A 87 -2.68 0.99 -5.01
CA ALA A 87 -3.52 0.92 -3.82
C ALA A 87 -2.71 0.82 -2.53
N VAL A 88 -3.28 1.27 -1.42
CA VAL A 88 -2.66 1.32 -0.10
C VAL A 88 -3.57 0.67 0.95
N ALA A 89 -3.03 -0.31 1.66
CA ALA A 89 -3.57 -0.90 2.87
C ALA A 89 -2.72 -0.48 4.08
N ALA A 90 -3.29 0.28 5.01
CA ALA A 90 -2.62 0.70 6.23
C ALA A 90 -3.44 0.26 7.45
N GLY A 91 -2.82 -0.48 8.36
CA GLY A 91 -3.48 -0.94 9.59
C GLY A 91 -2.48 -1.02 10.74
N LYS A 92 -2.97 -0.85 11.98
CA LYS A 92 -2.15 -0.95 13.20
C LYS A 92 -1.57 -2.35 13.33
N GLU A 93 -2.37 -3.37 13.07
CA GLU A 93 -1.94 -4.75 13.23
C GLU A 93 -2.55 -5.66 12.17
N PHE A 94 -1.70 -6.28 11.36
CA PHE A 94 -2.05 -7.42 10.53
C PHE A 94 -1.54 -8.72 11.16
N LYS A 95 -2.30 -9.80 10.98
CA LYS A 95 -1.96 -11.11 11.53
C LYS A 95 -0.62 -11.60 10.99
N GLY A 96 0.17 -12.19 11.88
CA GLY A 96 1.33 -12.99 11.52
C GLY A 96 2.67 -12.25 11.39
N THR A 97 3.63 -12.99 10.88
CA THR A 97 5.01 -12.63 10.59
C THR A 97 5.12 -11.79 9.32
N GLN A 98 6.33 -11.30 9.02
CA GLN A 98 6.62 -10.60 7.77
C GLN A 98 6.30 -11.44 6.52
N LYS A 99 6.51 -12.76 6.58
CA LYS A 99 6.22 -13.68 5.46
C LYS A 99 4.71 -13.83 5.23
N GLU A 100 3.94 -13.91 6.31
CA GLU A 100 2.47 -13.96 6.22
C GLU A 100 1.91 -12.64 5.68
N LEU A 101 2.54 -11.51 6.03
CA LEU A 101 2.16 -10.20 5.49
C LEU A 101 2.30 -10.11 3.96
N ASP A 102 3.33 -10.75 3.39
CA ASP A 102 3.49 -10.84 1.93
C ASP A 102 2.34 -11.65 1.29
N GLY A 103 1.86 -12.70 1.98
CA GLY A 103 0.67 -13.45 1.58
C GLY A 103 -0.60 -12.61 1.64
N ILE A 104 -0.80 -11.85 2.72
CA ILE A 104 -1.94 -10.93 2.86
C ILE A 104 -1.94 -9.88 1.75
N ALA A 105 -0.79 -9.28 1.42
CA ALA A 105 -0.69 -8.33 0.31
C ALA A 105 -1.09 -8.97 -1.03
N SER A 106 -0.68 -10.22 -1.27
CA SER A 106 -1.06 -10.98 -2.46
C SER A 106 -2.57 -11.25 -2.53
N ASP A 107 -3.18 -11.61 -1.41
CA ASP A 107 -4.61 -11.87 -1.32
C ASP A 107 -5.42 -10.58 -1.50
N LEU A 108 -4.99 -9.47 -0.90
CA LEU A 108 -5.63 -8.16 -1.11
C LEU A 108 -5.53 -7.72 -2.58
N TYR A 109 -4.37 -7.90 -3.22
CA TYR A 109 -4.19 -7.61 -4.64
C TYR A 109 -5.20 -8.37 -5.52
N LYS A 110 -5.37 -9.67 -5.27
CA LYS A 110 -6.36 -10.51 -5.97
C LYS A 110 -7.79 -10.12 -5.64
N LYS A 111 -8.10 -9.85 -4.36
CA LYS A 111 -9.44 -9.50 -3.88
C LYS A 111 -9.92 -8.15 -4.41
N TRP A 112 -9.03 -7.17 -4.47
CA TRP A 112 -9.36 -5.81 -4.88
C TRP A 112 -9.51 -5.68 -6.39
N ARG A 113 -8.86 -6.56 -7.18
CA ARG A 113 -9.09 -6.66 -8.63
C ARG A 113 -8.84 -5.34 -9.38
N LEU A 114 -7.82 -4.60 -8.95
CA LEU A 114 -7.50 -3.23 -9.42
C LEU A 114 -7.30 -3.17 -10.94
N ASP A 115 -6.63 -4.17 -11.50
CA ASP A 115 -6.44 -4.34 -12.94
C ASP A 115 -6.19 -5.83 -13.21
N ASN A 116 -7.20 -6.54 -13.72
CA ASN A 116 -7.10 -7.99 -14.00
C ASN A 116 -6.68 -8.27 -15.45
N GLU A 117 -6.61 -7.27 -16.31
CA GLU A 117 -6.37 -7.45 -17.74
C GLU A 117 -4.91 -7.14 -18.08
N CYS A 118 -4.44 -5.97 -17.69
CA CYS A 118 -3.12 -5.48 -18.07
C CYS A 118 -2.06 -5.67 -16.98
N GLU A 119 -2.49 -6.05 -15.77
CA GLU A 119 -1.65 -6.24 -14.59
C GLU A 119 -0.73 -5.03 -14.30
N LYS A 120 -1.19 -3.81 -14.63
CA LYS A 120 -0.54 -2.54 -14.36
C LYS A 120 -0.99 -1.99 -13.01
N SER A 121 -0.94 -2.81 -11.98
CA SER A 121 -1.34 -2.39 -10.64
C SER A 121 -0.45 -2.94 -9.54
N PHE A 122 -0.40 -2.25 -8.40
CA PHE A 122 0.28 -2.73 -7.20
C PHE A 122 -0.44 -2.32 -5.92
N VAL A 123 -0.22 -3.09 -4.86
CA VAL A 123 -0.71 -2.85 -3.50
C VAL A 123 0.49 -2.61 -2.58
N LEU A 124 0.44 -1.53 -1.81
CA LEU A 124 1.33 -1.24 -0.69
C LEU A 124 0.61 -1.58 0.60
N LEU A 125 1.18 -2.47 1.42
CA LEU A 125 0.62 -2.86 2.72
C LEU A 125 1.59 -2.50 3.84
N ARG A 126 1.14 -1.69 4.81
CA ARG A 126 1.87 -1.44 6.05
C ARG A 126 1.08 -1.92 7.27
N SER A 127 1.76 -2.66 8.13
CA SER A 127 1.29 -3.04 9.47
C SER A 127 2.13 -2.35 10.53
N GLY A 128 1.50 -1.59 11.42
CA GLY A 128 2.16 -0.96 12.57
C GLY A 128 2.13 0.57 12.54
N THR A 129 2.36 1.18 13.71
CA THR A 129 2.40 2.64 13.89
C THR A 129 3.82 3.18 14.05
N SER A 130 4.75 2.35 14.51
CA SER A 130 6.12 2.68 14.91
C SER A 130 7.18 2.34 13.85
N SER A 131 8.45 2.51 14.23
CA SER A 131 9.64 2.27 13.41
C SER A 131 9.87 0.80 13.04
N ASP A 132 9.27 -0.13 13.77
CA ASP A 132 9.25 -1.59 13.54
C ASP A 132 8.08 -2.05 12.67
N ALA A 133 7.36 -1.11 12.04
CA ALA A 133 6.30 -1.45 11.10
C ALA A 133 6.79 -2.44 10.04
N LYS A 134 5.92 -3.41 9.72
CA LYS A 134 6.14 -4.40 8.68
C LYS A 134 5.54 -3.89 7.38
N TYR A 135 6.17 -4.23 6.27
CA TYR A 135 5.74 -3.76 4.95
C TYR A 135 5.69 -4.93 3.98
N ALA A 136 4.64 -4.99 3.19
CA ALA A 136 4.47 -5.92 2.10
C ALA A 136 4.04 -5.18 0.83
N VAL A 137 4.43 -5.73 -0.31
CA VAL A 137 4.06 -5.22 -1.62
C VAL A 137 3.61 -6.38 -2.47
N GLU A 138 2.55 -6.20 -3.25
CA GLU A 138 2.24 -7.04 -4.39
C GLU A 138 2.15 -6.19 -5.64
N ALA A 139 2.70 -6.65 -6.76
CA ALA A 139 2.73 -5.88 -8.00
C ALA A 139 2.53 -6.80 -9.20
N GLY A 140 1.65 -6.40 -10.11
CA GLY A 140 1.43 -7.08 -11.38
C GLY A 140 2.59 -6.90 -12.35
N LYS A 141 2.69 -7.79 -13.34
CA LYS A 141 3.80 -7.82 -14.30
C LYS A 141 3.86 -6.62 -15.25
N GLY A 142 2.76 -5.85 -15.36
CA GLY A 142 2.67 -4.67 -16.22
C GLY A 142 3.23 -3.39 -15.57
N VAL A 143 3.53 -3.43 -14.27
CA VAL A 143 4.11 -2.30 -13.54
C VAL A 143 5.56 -2.07 -14.00
N PRO A 144 6.01 -0.82 -14.26
CA PRO A 144 7.35 -0.54 -14.81
C PRO A 144 8.50 -0.75 -13.80
N MET A 145 8.19 -1.24 -12.60
CA MET A 145 9.13 -1.58 -11.53
C MET A 145 8.79 -2.95 -10.96
N THR A 146 9.80 -3.71 -10.56
CA THR A 146 9.61 -5.01 -9.91
C THR A 146 9.06 -4.85 -8.48
N LYS A 147 8.36 -5.88 -7.99
CA LYS A 147 7.90 -5.98 -6.59
C LYS A 147 9.04 -5.70 -5.60
N GLN A 148 10.25 -6.20 -5.86
CA GLN A 148 11.41 -6.02 -4.98
C GLN A 148 11.91 -4.58 -4.96
N GLU A 149 11.92 -3.88 -6.11
CA GLU A 149 12.30 -2.47 -6.17
C GLU A 149 11.30 -1.59 -5.41
N ILE A 150 10.00 -1.82 -5.60
CA ILE A 150 8.92 -1.12 -4.89
C ILE A 150 9.02 -1.39 -3.38
N GLN A 151 9.13 -2.67 -2.97
CA GLN A 151 9.27 -3.10 -1.58
C GLN A 151 10.48 -2.44 -0.91
N LYS A 152 11.62 -2.34 -1.61
CA LYS A 152 12.83 -1.67 -1.11
C LYS A 152 12.62 -0.17 -0.89
N LEU A 153 11.92 0.50 -1.80
CA LEU A 153 11.57 1.91 -1.64
C LEU A 153 10.60 2.13 -0.49
N PHE A 154 9.58 1.29 -0.39
CA PHE A 154 8.53 1.41 0.62
C PHE A 154 9.05 1.18 2.04
N LYS A 155 9.93 0.19 2.21
CA LYS A 155 10.61 -0.14 3.48
C LYS A 155 11.68 0.87 3.89
N LYS A 156 12.16 1.72 2.97
CA LYS A 156 13.26 2.64 3.28
C LYS A 156 12.82 3.55 4.43
N LYS A 157 13.64 3.64 5.48
CA LYS A 157 13.39 4.48 6.66
C LYS A 157 12.95 5.88 6.20
N SER A 158 11.67 6.15 6.37
CA SER A 158 11.05 7.46 6.19
C SER A 158 10.41 7.83 7.53
N PRO A 159 10.42 9.11 7.92
CA PRO A 159 9.79 9.56 9.16
C PRO A 159 8.27 9.31 9.19
N SER A 160 7.60 9.04 8.05
CA SER A 160 6.16 8.75 8.05
C SER A 160 5.70 7.80 6.93
N LEU A 161 4.57 7.13 7.14
CA LEU A 161 3.88 6.33 6.12
C LEU A 161 3.54 7.15 4.87
N LEU A 162 3.09 8.40 5.07
CA LEU A 162 2.76 9.31 3.98
C LEU A 162 3.94 9.49 3.02
N GLU A 163 5.12 9.82 3.55
CA GLU A 163 6.31 10.01 2.74
C GLU A 163 6.77 8.73 2.02
N SER A 164 6.72 7.58 2.70
CA SER A 164 7.00 6.29 2.07
C SER A 164 6.09 6.03 0.86
N ILE A 165 4.79 6.31 0.98
CA ILE A 165 3.83 6.16 -0.13
C ILE A 165 4.18 7.11 -1.27
N LEU A 166 4.32 8.41 -0.98
CA LEU A 166 4.58 9.43 -2.00
C LEU A 166 5.87 9.13 -2.78
N LYS A 167 6.91 8.68 -2.10
CA LYS A 167 8.18 8.30 -2.72
C LYS A 167 8.05 7.12 -3.69
N VAL A 168 7.28 6.10 -3.30
CA VAL A 168 7.04 4.94 -4.17
C VAL A 168 6.26 5.37 -5.40
N VAL A 169 5.18 6.14 -5.19
CA VAL A 169 4.33 6.65 -6.26
C VAL A 169 5.14 7.48 -7.27
N GLU A 170 5.94 8.43 -6.78
CA GLU A 170 6.80 9.26 -7.63
C GLU A 170 7.82 8.44 -8.42
N ALA A 171 8.43 7.43 -7.80
CA ALA A 171 9.40 6.57 -8.48
C ALA A 171 8.77 5.74 -9.59
N VAL A 172 7.59 5.15 -9.36
CA VAL A 172 6.86 4.38 -10.36
C VAL A 172 6.38 5.28 -11.50
N GLU A 173 5.88 6.48 -11.19
CA GLU A 173 5.47 7.46 -12.19
C GLU A 173 6.63 7.86 -13.11
N LYS A 174 7.77 8.24 -12.53
CA LYS A 174 8.99 8.55 -13.28
C LYS A 174 9.42 7.40 -14.19
N LYS A 175 9.37 6.17 -13.65
CA LYS A 175 9.74 4.97 -14.42
C LYS A 175 8.77 4.67 -15.56
N ALA A 176 7.48 4.95 -15.38
CA ALA A 176 6.46 4.81 -16.41
C ALA A 176 6.63 5.79 -17.58
N GLN A 177 7.17 6.98 -17.29
CA GLN A 177 7.42 8.04 -18.27
C GLN A 177 8.74 7.87 -19.03
N GLU A 178 9.63 6.97 -18.61
CA GLU A 178 10.85 6.70 -19.35
C GLU A 178 10.52 6.16 -20.77
N PRO A 179 11.11 6.72 -21.84
CA PRO A 179 10.89 6.22 -23.18
C PRO A 179 11.33 4.76 -23.28
N LYS A 180 10.39 3.87 -23.60
CA LYS A 180 10.62 2.45 -23.90
C LYS A 180 11.51 2.35 -25.16
N GLY A 181 12.83 2.46 -24.99
CA GLY A 181 13.79 2.44 -26.10
C GLY A 181 15.14 3.13 -25.88
N ALA A 182 15.33 3.89 -24.79
CA ALA A 182 16.59 4.62 -24.55
C ALA A 182 17.81 3.75 -24.15
N LYS A 183 17.67 2.42 -24.09
CA LYS A 183 18.77 1.49 -23.79
C LYS A 183 19.00 0.49 -24.94
N LYS A 184 19.69 0.94 -25.99
CA LYS A 184 20.71 0.24 -26.80
C LYS A 184 20.94 0.99 -28.12
N GLY A 185 21.63 2.13 -28.08
CA GLY A 185 21.98 2.87 -29.30
C GLY A 185 23.22 3.77 -29.21
N ILE A 186 23.89 3.84 -28.06
CA ILE A 186 25.05 4.74 -27.85
C ILE A 186 26.38 3.97 -27.75
N LEU A 187 26.38 2.64 -27.93
CA LEU A 187 27.64 1.85 -27.97
C LEU A 187 28.04 1.31 -29.36
N SER A 188 27.28 1.59 -30.42
CA SER A 188 27.65 1.18 -31.80
C SER A 188 28.15 2.32 -32.69
N LYS A 189 28.33 3.54 -32.16
CA LYS A 189 28.86 4.70 -32.92
C LYS A 189 30.26 5.14 -32.51
N ILE A 190 30.95 4.35 -31.68
CA ILE A 190 32.34 4.62 -31.25
C ILE A 190 33.31 3.56 -31.83
N PHE A 191 32.81 2.49 -32.46
CA PHE A 191 33.63 1.47 -33.15
C PHE A 191 33.06 1.14 -34.54
N GLY A 192 33.02 2.16 -35.41
CA GLY A 192 32.73 2.02 -36.84
C GLY A 192 33.49 3.08 -37.60
#